data_AF-A0A3C2BQ44-F1
#
_entry.id   AF-A0A3C2BQ44-F1
#
_cell.length_a   1.000
_cell.length_b   1.000
_cell.length_c   1.000
_cell.angle_alpha   90.00
_cell.angle_beta   90.00
_cell.angle_gamma   90.00
#
_symmetry.space_group_name_H-M   'P 1'
#
loop_
_entity.id
_entity.type
_entity.pdbx_description
1 polymer ?
#
loop_
_entity_poly.entity_id
_entity_poly.type
_entity_poly.pdbx_seq_one_letter_code
_entity_poly.pdbx_strand_id
1 'polypeptide(L)' 'KAKALKAAGRPVIGFGAGEPDFPTPDYIVQASIEAAGQPKYHRYSPAAGLPELKKAIAEKTLRDSGYTVDP' A
#
# COMPACT_ATOMS: atom_id res chain seq x y z
N LYS A 1 -10.45 -6.84 -22.85
CA LYS A 1 -10.00 -7.08 -24.25
C LYS A 1 -8.49 -7.33 -24.37
N ALA A 2 -7.62 -6.48 -23.82
CA ALA A 2 -6.16 -6.68 -23.85
C ALA A 2 -5.68 -8.00 -23.21
N LYS A 3 -6.23 -8.38 -22.05
CA LYS A 3 -5.90 -9.66 -21.36
C LYS A 3 -6.20 -10.90 -22.22
N ALA A 4 -7.29 -10.89 -22.98
CA ALA A 4 -7.67 -11.97 -23.90
C ALA A 4 -6.78 -12.03 -25.16
N LEU A 5 -6.33 -10.88 -25.66
CA LEU A 5 -5.42 -10.80 -26.81
C LEU A 5 -3.98 -11.21 -26.45
N LYS A 6 -3.53 -10.87 -25.24
CA LYS A 6 -2.24 -11.36 -24.68
C LYS A 6 -2.27 -12.88 -24.49
N ALA A 7 -3.39 -13.44 -24.00
CA ALA A 7 -3.58 -14.88 -23.88
C ALA A 7 -3.61 -15.61 -25.22
N ALA A 8 -4.02 -14.94 -26.30
CA ALA A 8 -4.01 -15.46 -27.67
C ALA A 8 -2.64 -15.32 -28.38
N GLY A 9 -1.56 -15.06 -27.66
CA GLY A 9 -0.20 -15.00 -28.20
C GLY A 9 0.11 -13.77 -29.06
N ARG A 10 -0.78 -12.76 -29.10
CA ARG A 10 -0.54 -11.53 -29.85
C ARG A 10 0.33 -10.59 -29.01
N PRO A 11 1.35 -9.94 -29.60
CA PRO A 11 2.15 -8.93 -28.89
C PRO A 11 1.26 -7.71 -28.63
N VAL A 12 0.83 -7.55 -27.38
CA VAL A 12 -0.01 -6.44 -26.93
C VAL A 12 0.77 -5.63 -25.92
N ILE A 13 0.99 -4.35 -26.21
CA ILE A 13 1.52 -3.38 -25.26
C ILE A 13 0.34 -2.77 -24.51
N GLY A 14 0.25 -3.05 -23.22
CA GLY A 14 -0.87 -2.62 -22.38
C GLY A 14 -0.56 -1.32 -21.66
N PHE A 15 -1.08 -0.20 -22.16
CA PHE A 15 -0.99 1.12 -21.50
C PHE A 15 -2.18 1.43 -20.57
N GLY A 16 -2.98 0.42 -20.22
CA GLY A 16 -4.22 0.61 -19.45
C GLY A 16 -4.10 0.33 -17.96
N ALA A 17 -2.96 -0.17 -17.49
CA ALA A 17 -2.74 -0.42 -16.07
C ALA A 17 -2.33 0.90 -15.37
N GLY A 18 -2.98 1.22 -14.24
CA GLY A 18 -2.66 2.40 -13.42
C GLY A 18 -1.79 2.08 -12.21
N GLU A 19 -1.33 0.83 -12.08
CA GLU A 19 -0.40 0.40 -11.02
C GLU A 19 1.05 0.44 -11.53
N PRO A 20 2.02 0.81 -10.67
CA PRO A 20 3.44 0.69 -11.01
C PRO A 20 3.84 -0.76 -11.31
N ASP A 21 4.87 -0.94 -12.13
CA ASP A 21 5.45 -2.24 -12.47
C ASP A 21 6.52 -2.73 -11.47
N PHE A 22 6.91 -1.88 -10.52
CA PHE A 22 7.83 -2.23 -9.45
C PHE A 22 7.13 -2.96 -8.29
N PRO A 23 7.79 -3.94 -7.66
CA PRO A 23 7.25 -4.58 -6.47
C PRO A 23 7.21 -3.61 -5.27
N THR A 24 6.40 -3.95 -4.27
CA THR A 24 6.43 -3.28 -2.96
C THR A 24 7.83 -3.36 -2.35
N PRO A 25 8.41 -2.26 -1.84
CA PRO A 25 9.72 -2.29 -1.19
C PRO A 25 9.83 -3.30 -0.04
N ASP A 26 10.97 -3.98 0.05
CA ASP A 26 11.18 -5.10 0.98
C ASP A 26 10.89 -4.76 2.45
N TYR A 27 11.26 -3.55 2.89
CA TYR A 27 11.04 -3.15 4.29
C TYR A 27 9.55 -3.10 4.68
N ILE A 28 8.65 -2.82 3.71
CA ILE A 28 7.19 -2.86 3.94
C ILE A 28 6.70 -4.31 4.03
N VAL A 29 7.23 -5.18 3.16
CA VAL A 29 6.90 -6.61 3.17
C VAL A 29 7.35 -7.25 4.47
N GLN A 30 8.57 -6.97 4.93
CA GLN A 30 9.10 -7.50 6.19
C GLN A 30 8.32 -7.02 7.41
N ALA A 31 7.97 -5.73 7.49
CA ALA A 31 7.13 -5.21 8.57
C ALA A 31 5.75 -5.89 8.60
N SER A 32 5.19 -6.22 7.43
CA SER A 32 3.91 -6.92 7.32
C SER A 32 4.01 -8.38 7.81
N ILE A 33 5.09 -9.08 7.47
CA ILE A 33 5.38 -10.45 7.95
C ILE A 33 5.56 -10.45 9.47
N GLU A 34 6.33 -9.49 10.00
CA GLU A 34 6.56 -9.35 11.42
C GLU A 34 5.26 -9.09 12.19
N ALA A 35 4.42 -8.18 11.69
CA ALA A 35 3.12 -7.89 12.29
C ALA A 35 2.19 -9.10 12.25
N ALA A 36 2.18 -9.86 11.14
CA ALA A 36 1.38 -11.09 11.03
C ALA A 36 1.78 -12.15 12.08
N GLY A 37 3.06 -12.18 12.50
CA GLY A 37 3.55 -13.07 13.56
C GLY A 37 3.15 -12.66 14.98
N GLN A 38 2.58 -11.46 15.18
CA GLN A 38 2.29 -10.90 16.51
C GLN A 38 0.78 -10.98 16.83
N PRO A 39 0.35 -11.80 17.82
CA PRO A 39 -1.07 -11.98 18.15
C PRO A 39 -1.85 -10.71 18.48
N LYS A 40 -1.18 -9.64 18.94
CA LYS A 40 -1.80 -8.34 19.19
C LYS A 40 -2.43 -7.70 17.93
N TYR A 41 -1.98 -8.09 16.73
CA TYR A 41 -2.49 -7.57 15.46
C TYR A 41 -3.52 -8.49 14.79
N HIS A 42 -3.98 -9.56 15.45
CA HIS A 42 -4.93 -10.54 14.87
C HIS A 42 -6.41 -10.18 15.08
N ARG A 43 -6.69 -9.02 15.68
CA ARG A 43 -8.05 -8.54 15.97
C ARG A 43 -8.31 -7.26 15.21
N TYR A 44 -9.57 -6.80 15.27
CA TYR A 44 -9.95 -5.54 14.65
C TYR A 44 -9.10 -4.39 15.17
N SER A 45 -8.57 -3.58 14.24
CA SER A 45 -8.06 -2.26 14.57
C SER A 45 -9.20 -1.34 15.01
N PRO A 46 -8.90 -0.22 15.68
CA PRO A 46 -9.88 0.85 15.86
C PRO A 46 -10.50 1.25 14.51
N ALA A 47 -11.77 1.66 14.51
CA ALA A 47 -12.48 2.02 13.28
C ALA A 47 -11.82 3.17 12.51
N ALA A 48 -11.16 4.09 13.23
CA ALA A 48 -10.43 5.22 12.65
C ALA A 48 -9.00 4.86 12.17
N GLY A 49 -8.56 3.60 12.36
CA GLY A 49 -7.18 3.16 12.09
C GLY A 49 -6.30 3.08 13.34
N LEU A 50 -5.10 2.53 13.17
CA LEU A 50 -4.11 2.40 14.24
C LEU A 50 -3.56 3.79 14.64
N PRO A 51 -3.45 4.13 15.94
CA PRO A 51 -2.91 5.41 16.38
C PRO A 51 -1.53 5.74 15.80
N GLU A 52 -0.65 4.74 15.70
CA GLU A 52 0.70 4.91 15.17
C GLU A 52 0.68 5.24 13.68
N LEU A 53 -0.24 4.64 12.92
CA LEU A 53 -0.41 4.92 11.49
C LEU A 53 -0.96 6.33 11.27
N LYS A 54 -1.97 6.75 12.05
CA LYS A 54 -2.54 8.09 11.93
C LYS A 54 -1.48 9.17 12.22
N LYS A 55 -0.67 8.98 13.27
CA LYS A 55 0.45 9.87 13.59
C LYS A 55 1.48 9.93 12.45
N ALA A 56 1.89 8.80 11.90
CA ALA A 56 2.83 8.75 10.78
C ALA A 56 2.29 9.45 9.53
N ILE A 57 0.99 9.34 9.25
CA ILE A 57 0.34 10.04 8.14
C ILE A 57 0.29 11.56 8.39
N ALA A 58 -0.01 12.00 9.61
CA ALA A 58 -0.01 13.42 9.96
C ALA A 58 1.38 14.04 9.78
N GLU A 59 2.42 13.36 10.28
CA GLU A 59 3.82 13.77 10.11
C GLU A 59 4.24 13.79 8.64
N LYS A 60 3.86 12.77 7.85
CA LYS A 60 4.10 12.71 6.41
C LYS A 60 3.39 13.86 5.67
N THR A 61 2.17 14.19 6.07
CA THR A 61 1.38 15.27 5.45
C THR A 61 2.02 16.63 5.71
N LEU A 62 2.51 16.87 6.93
CA LEU A 62 3.26 18.09 7.24
C LEU A 62 4.58 18.15 6.45
N ARG A 63 5.34 17.05 6.41
CA ARG A 63 6.65 17.00 5.72
C ARG A 63 6.53 17.23 4.22
N ASP A 64 5.57 16.57 3.56
CA ASP A 64 5.50 16.54 2.11
C ASP A 64 4.62 17.67 1.54
N SER A 65 3.63 18.14 2.29
CA SER A 65 2.63 19.12 1.83
C SER A 65 2.61 20.42 2.65
N GLY A 66 3.33 20.51 3.76
CA GLY A 66 3.31 21.67 4.67
C GLY A 66 2.00 21.84 5.44
N TYR A 67 1.09 20.87 5.38
CA TYR A 67 -0.24 20.95 5.97
C TYR A 67 -0.31 20.20 7.30
N THR A 68 -0.83 20.86 8.34
CA THR A 68 -1.01 20.25 9.67
C THR A 68 -2.38 19.60 9.77
N VAL A 69 -2.41 18.33 10.20
CA VAL A 69 -3.64 17.57 10.47
C VAL A 69 -3.57 16.94 11.85
N ASP A 70 -4.72 16.84 12.50
CA ASP A 70 -4.85 16.12 13.76
C ASP A 70 -4.87 14.61 13.49
N PRO A 71 -3.96 13.82 14.09
CA PRO A 71 -3.88 12.37 13.90
C PRO A 71 -4.98 11.58 14.62
#